data_AF-A0A917JZR8-F1
#
_entry.id   AF-A0A917JZR8-F1
#
_cell.length_a   1.000
_cell.length_b   1.000
_cell.length_c   1.000
_cell.angle_alpha   90.00
_cell.angle_beta   90.00
_cell.angle_gamma   90.00
#
_symmetry.space_group_name_H-M   'P 1'
#
loop_
_entity.id
_entity.type
_entity.pdbx_description
1 polymer ?
#
loop_
_entity_poly.entity_id
_entity_poly.type
_entity_poly.pdbx_seq_one_letter_code
_entity_poly.pdbx_strand_id
1 'polypeptide(L)'
;MRLLVFCLLFSCNTFAWCEMKTELTQVSFNQNSSYFNSLSTQQLDTLLQQFIEKSAVAEQEDPVFVLEYKLNQASLDQESFKYNRWLADRRISRVKDYLATQLSSTPIVSQINTASAISDRSVTIQLCHNSALPSGMLAAVENLNIRIK
;
A
#
# COMPACT_ATOMS: atom_id res chain seq x y z
N MET A 1 8.03 43.58 -31.99
CA MET A 1 8.08 42.11 -32.19
C MET A 1 8.22 41.47 -30.80
N ARG A 2 7.11 41.00 -30.21
CA ARG A 2 7.11 40.38 -28.86
C ARG A 2 7.25 38.87 -29.05
N LEU A 3 8.40 38.30 -28.66
CA LEU A 3 8.59 36.85 -28.58
C LEU A 3 7.87 36.32 -27.34
N LEU A 4 6.80 35.56 -27.53
CA LEU A 4 6.14 34.77 -26.51
C LEU A 4 6.99 33.51 -26.27
N VAL A 5 7.72 33.48 -25.16
CA VAL A 5 8.43 32.28 -24.67
C VAL A 5 7.40 31.39 -23.99
N PHE A 6 6.93 30.39 -24.73
CA PHE A 6 6.05 29.32 -24.23
C PHE A 6 6.93 28.30 -23.49
N CYS A 7 7.14 28.50 -22.19
CA CYS A 7 7.79 27.50 -21.34
C CYS A 7 6.85 26.30 -21.17
N LEU A 8 7.08 25.26 -21.98
CA LEU A 8 6.47 23.94 -21.82
C LEU A 8 6.90 23.37 -20.47
N LEU A 9 5.95 23.32 -19.52
CA LEU A 9 6.08 22.60 -18.27
C LEU A 9 6.13 21.10 -18.58
N PHE A 10 7.34 20.59 -18.84
CA PHE A 10 7.60 19.15 -18.81
C PHE A 10 7.51 18.69 -17.35
N SER A 11 6.33 18.26 -16.93
CA SER A 11 6.16 17.44 -15.74
C SER A 11 6.84 16.11 -15.97
N CYS A 12 8.11 16.01 -15.56
CA CYS A 12 8.79 14.73 -15.46
C CYS A 12 8.08 13.93 -14.38
N ASN A 13 7.40 12.85 -14.75
CA ASN A 13 6.82 11.94 -13.77
C ASN A 13 7.97 11.27 -13.03
N THR A 14 8.29 11.76 -11.83
CA THR A 14 9.18 11.05 -10.92
C THR A 14 8.44 9.80 -10.47
N PHE A 15 8.76 8.66 -11.06
CA PHE A 15 8.31 7.37 -10.54
C PHE A 15 8.90 7.22 -9.14
N ALA A 16 8.04 7.13 -8.13
CA ALA A 16 8.47 6.79 -6.79
C ALA A 16 9.14 5.41 -6.85
N TRP A 17 10.48 5.38 -6.75
CA TRP A 17 11.25 4.16 -6.86
C TRP A 17 11.62 3.71 -5.45
N CYS A 18 10.99 2.64 -4.98
CA CYS A 18 11.36 2.02 -3.73
C CYS A 18 12.48 1.02 -3.98
N GLU A 19 13.73 1.48 -3.84
CA GLU A 19 14.93 0.66 -4.10
C GLU A 19 15.07 -0.49 -3.09
N MET A 20 14.68 -0.27 -1.83
CA MET A 20 14.74 -1.26 -0.77
C MET A 20 13.42 -1.35 0.00
N LYS A 21 12.75 -2.49 -0.12
CA LYS A 21 11.58 -2.85 0.68
C LYS A 21 11.99 -3.83 1.77
N THR A 22 11.80 -3.46 3.03
CA THR A 22 12.00 -4.37 4.15
C THR A 22 10.65 -4.92 4.57
N GLU A 23 10.47 -6.24 4.51
CA GLU A 23 9.26 -6.87 5.05
C GLU A 23 9.23 -6.74 6.56
N LEU A 24 8.12 -6.23 7.09
CA LEU A 24 7.92 -6.05 8.53
C LEU A 24 7.11 -7.20 9.12
N THR A 25 6.00 -7.54 8.47
CA THR A 25 5.11 -8.62 8.92
C THR A 25 4.13 -9.03 7.82
N GLN A 26 3.38 -10.10 8.07
CA GLN A 26 2.35 -10.62 7.19
C GLN A 26 1.06 -10.86 7.98
N VAL A 27 -0.02 -10.22 7.54
CA VAL A 27 -1.35 -10.32 8.17
C VAL A 27 -2.17 -11.38 7.46
N SER A 28 -2.38 -12.52 8.12
CA SER A 28 -3.12 -13.65 7.56
C SER A 28 -4.62 -13.57 7.80
N PHE A 29 -5.41 -13.88 6.77
CA PHE A 29 -6.86 -13.87 6.82
C PHE A 29 -7.46 -15.27 6.66
N ASN A 30 -8.57 -15.50 7.36
CA ASN A 30 -9.36 -16.70 7.19
C ASN A 30 -9.96 -16.78 5.78
N GLN A 31 -10.22 -18.00 5.31
CA GLN A 31 -10.89 -18.22 4.04
C GLN A 31 -12.22 -17.46 3.97
N ASN A 32 -12.50 -16.83 2.83
CA ASN A 32 -13.71 -16.03 2.60
C ASN A 32 -13.94 -14.86 3.59
N SER A 33 -12.94 -14.51 4.40
CA SER A 33 -13.01 -13.40 5.33
C SER A 33 -12.01 -12.32 4.97
N SER A 34 -12.37 -11.09 5.25
CA SER A 34 -11.49 -9.93 5.21
C SER A 34 -11.35 -9.27 6.59
N TYR A 35 -11.90 -9.88 7.64
CA TYR A 35 -11.77 -9.41 9.02
C TYR A 35 -10.53 -9.98 9.68
N PHE A 36 -9.93 -9.18 10.57
CA PHE A 36 -8.82 -9.62 11.41
C PHE A 36 -9.31 -10.72 12.37
N ASN A 37 -8.46 -11.73 12.56
CA ASN A 37 -8.56 -12.61 13.72
C ASN A 37 -7.71 -12.03 14.86
N SER A 38 -7.79 -12.63 16.05
CA SER A 38 -7.05 -12.15 17.23
C SER A 38 -5.54 -12.09 17.00
N LEU A 39 -4.97 -13.08 16.30
CA LEU A 39 -3.55 -13.12 15.97
C LEU A 39 -3.16 -11.95 15.07
N SER A 40 -3.93 -11.68 14.02
CA SER A 40 -3.71 -10.55 13.11
C SER A 40 -3.74 -9.21 13.82
N THR A 41 -4.70 -9.01 14.73
CA THR A 41 -4.78 -7.79 15.54
C THR A 41 -3.52 -7.65 16.40
N GLN A 42 -3.10 -8.70 17.11
CA GLN A 42 -1.88 -8.67 17.93
C GLN A 42 -0.61 -8.39 17.11
N GLN A 43 -0.49 -8.98 15.92
CA GLN A 43 0.63 -8.72 15.01
C GLN A 43 0.70 -7.26 14.59
N LEU A 44 -0.45 -6.66 14.28
CA LEU A 44 -0.57 -5.26 13.88
C LEU A 44 -0.29 -4.30 15.06
N ASP A 45 -0.84 -4.58 16.24
CA ASP A 45 -0.58 -3.80 17.47
C ASP A 45 0.94 -3.81 17.78
N THR A 46 1.57 -4.99 17.71
CA THR A 46 3.01 -5.16 17.97
C THR A 46 3.86 -4.39 16.95
N LEU A 47 3.49 -4.47 15.67
CA LEU A 47 4.18 -3.73 14.60
C LEU A 47 4.14 -2.22 14.86
N LEU A 48 2.96 -1.69 15.18
CA LEU A 48 2.76 -0.26 15.43
C LEU A 48 3.57 0.21 16.63
N GLN A 49 3.54 -0.54 17.73
CA GLN A 49 4.32 -0.21 18.92
C GLN A 49 5.81 -0.12 18.58
N GLN A 50 6.36 -1.13 17.90
CA GLN A 50 7.77 -1.15 17.51
C GLN A 50 8.13 -0.02 16.56
N PHE A 51 7.23 0.31 15.62
CA PHE A 51 7.45 1.40 14.67
C PHE A 51 7.45 2.76 15.35
N ILE A 52 6.47 3.03 16.23
CA ILE A 52 6.37 4.29 16.98
C ILE A 52 7.59 4.46 17.89
N GLU A 53 8.00 3.42 18.62
CA GLU A 53 9.17 3.44 19.50
C GLU A 53 10.47 3.77 18.72
N LYS A 54 10.65 3.18 17.53
CA LYS A 54 11.84 3.44 16.70
C LYS A 54 11.81 4.79 16.00
N SER A 55 10.64 5.22 15.53
CA SER A 55 10.47 6.49 14.81
C SER A 55 10.60 7.70 15.72
N ALA A 56 10.32 7.55 17.02
CA ALA A 56 10.56 8.60 18.01
C ALA A 56 12.05 8.90 18.24
N VAL A 57 12.96 8.03 17.76
CA VAL A 57 14.41 8.11 18.02
C VAL A 57 15.21 8.45 16.76
N ALA A 58 14.63 8.29 15.56
CA ALA A 58 15.34 8.46 14.28
C ALA A 58 15.00 9.79 13.60
N GLU A 59 16.00 10.63 13.33
CA GLU A 59 15.85 11.93 12.65
C GLU A 59 15.83 11.87 11.10
N GLN A 60 15.62 10.71 10.46
CA GLN A 60 15.79 10.61 9.01
C GLN A 60 14.74 9.75 8.27
N GLU A 61 14.33 10.35 7.14
CA GLU A 61 13.52 9.91 6.00
C GLU A 61 12.06 9.56 6.28
N ASP A 62 11.15 10.11 5.46
CA ASP A 62 9.72 9.84 5.51
C ASP A 62 9.44 8.41 5.02
N PRO A 63 9.09 7.47 5.93
CA PRO A 63 8.89 6.09 5.54
C PRO A 63 7.56 5.94 4.79
N VAL A 64 7.55 5.08 3.76
CA VAL A 64 6.31 4.65 3.09
C VAL A 64 6.01 3.22 3.46
N PHE A 65 4.79 2.97 3.94
CA PHE A 65 4.28 1.61 4.05
C PHE A 65 3.80 1.11 2.69
N VAL A 66 4.25 -0.09 2.32
CA VAL A 66 3.82 -0.79 1.12
C VAL A 66 3.03 -2.02 1.55
N LEU A 67 1.78 -2.10 1.09
CA LEU A 67 0.90 -3.25 1.31
C LEU A 67 0.84 -4.08 0.04
N GLU A 68 1.26 -5.34 0.09
CA GLU A 68 1.19 -6.27 -1.04
C GLU A 68 0.29 -7.45 -0.70
N TYR A 69 -0.57 -7.83 -1.65
CA TYR A 69 -1.32 -9.07 -1.63
C TYR A 69 -1.00 -9.89 -2.88
N LYS A 70 -0.68 -11.18 -2.70
CA LYS A 70 -0.35 -12.08 -3.82
C LYS A 70 -1.57 -12.90 -4.24
N LEU A 71 -1.95 -12.81 -5.51
CA LEU A 71 -3.08 -13.53 -6.09
C LEU A 71 -2.62 -14.30 -7.33
N ASN A 72 -2.73 -15.62 -7.33
CA ASN A 72 -2.42 -16.40 -8.54
C ASN A 72 -3.62 -16.39 -9.49
N GLN A 73 -3.53 -15.63 -10.58
CA GLN A 73 -4.57 -15.59 -11.60
C GLN A 73 -4.65 -16.87 -12.44
N ALA A 74 -3.51 -17.52 -12.71
CA ALA A 74 -3.43 -18.65 -13.64
C ALA A 74 -4.15 -19.91 -13.13
N SER A 75 -4.40 -20.00 -11.82
CA SER A 75 -5.03 -21.17 -11.18
C SER A 75 -6.55 -21.04 -10.95
N LEU A 76 -7.18 -19.96 -11.40
CA LEU A 76 -8.59 -19.66 -11.09
C LEU A 76 -9.41 -19.45 -12.38
N ASP A 77 -10.66 -19.91 -12.38
CA ASP A 77 -11.64 -19.46 -13.37
C ASP A 77 -11.96 -17.96 -13.19
N GLN A 78 -12.63 -17.37 -14.18
CA GLN A 78 -12.89 -15.93 -14.21
C GLN A 78 -13.71 -15.42 -13.02
N GLU A 79 -14.73 -16.16 -12.58
CA GLU A 79 -15.59 -15.75 -11.46
C GLU A 79 -14.86 -15.90 -10.13
N SER A 80 -14.16 -17.01 -9.95
CA SER A 80 -13.27 -17.22 -8.80
C SER A 80 -12.19 -16.15 -8.73
N PHE A 81 -11.59 -15.75 -9.85
CA PHE A 81 -10.60 -14.67 -9.88
C PHE A 81 -11.20 -13.33 -9.46
N LYS A 82 -12.37 -12.94 -9.99
CA LYS A 82 -13.07 -11.71 -9.59
C LYS A 82 -13.35 -11.67 -8.09
N TYR A 83 -13.89 -12.77 -7.55
CA TYR A 83 -14.20 -12.87 -6.12
C TYR A 83 -12.94 -12.79 -5.24
N ASN A 84 -11.87 -13.51 -5.60
CA ASN A 84 -10.62 -13.47 -4.84
C ASN A 84 -9.93 -12.11 -4.94
N ARG A 85 -10.00 -11.43 -6.08
CA ARG A 85 -9.51 -10.06 -6.23
C ARG A 85 -10.30 -9.08 -5.36
N TRP A 86 -11.62 -9.17 -5.36
CA TRP A 86 -12.47 -8.39 -4.46
C TRP A 86 -12.13 -8.63 -2.99
N LEU A 87 -11.88 -9.87 -2.57
CA LEU A 87 -11.44 -10.18 -1.21
C LEU A 87 -10.06 -9.58 -0.90
N ALA A 88 -9.11 -9.66 -1.83
CA ALA A 88 -7.79 -9.08 -1.68
C ALA A 88 -7.86 -7.56 -1.48
N ASP A 89 -8.66 -6.85 -2.28
CA ASP A 89 -8.91 -5.42 -2.15
C ASP A 89 -9.45 -5.06 -0.76
N ARG A 90 -10.43 -5.83 -0.25
CA ARG A 90 -10.99 -5.59 1.09
C ARG A 90 -10.00 -5.86 2.22
N ARG A 91 -9.14 -6.87 2.07
CA ARG A 91 -8.10 -7.20 3.05
C ARG A 91 -7.05 -6.11 3.12
N ILE A 92 -6.56 -5.65 1.96
CA ILE A 92 -5.65 -4.51 1.87
C ILE A 92 -6.30 -3.27 2.50
N SER A 93 -7.55 -2.97 2.15
CA SER A 93 -8.24 -1.78 2.66
C SER A 93 -8.34 -1.80 4.18
N ARG A 94 -8.69 -2.94 4.79
CA ARG A 94 -8.73 -3.03 6.26
C ARG A 94 -7.38 -2.82 6.92
N VAL A 95 -6.31 -3.38 6.36
CA VAL A 95 -4.94 -3.14 6.89
C VAL A 95 -4.57 -1.67 6.73
N LYS A 96 -4.85 -1.07 5.57
CA LYS A 96 -4.60 0.35 5.32
C LYS A 96 -5.35 1.24 6.31
N ASP A 97 -6.66 1.03 6.49
CA ASP A 97 -7.48 1.81 7.40
C ASP A 97 -6.97 1.68 8.84
N TYR A 98 -6.65 0.45 9.26
CA TYR A 98 -6.10 0.20 10.58
C TYR A 98 -4.78 0.96 10.80
N LEU A 99 -3.82 0.87 9.86
CA LEU A 99 -2.56 1.62 9.96
C LEU A 99 -2.76 3.13 9.92
N ALA A 100 -3.64 3.64 9.05
CA ALA A 100 -3.92 5.05 8.90
C ALA A 100 -4.54 5.69 10.16
N THR A 101 -5.28 4.91 10.97
CA THR A 101 -5.80 5.41 12.25
C THR A 101 -4.70 5.71 13.28
N GLN A 102 -3.53 5.07 13.15
CA GLN A 102 -2.42 5.16 14.11
C GLN A 102 -1.24 5.98 13.55
N LEU A 103 -1.11 6.05 12.22
CA LEU A 103 0.01 6.66 11.49
C LEU A 103 -0.52 7.70 10.49
N SER A 104 -1.28 8.69 10.98
CA SER A 104 -2.05 9.61 10.13
C SER A 104 -1.22 10.45 9.15
N SER A 105 0.07 10.67 9.45
CA SER A 105 1.00 11.39 8.58
C SER A 105 1.85 10.49 7.69
N THR A 106 1.80 9.17 7.87
CA THR A 106 2.67 8.25 7.14
C THR A 106 1.99 7.75 5.86
N PRO A 107 2.62 7.94 4.68
CA PRO A 107 2.07 7.52 3.41
C PRO A 107 1.99 5.98 3.29
N ILE A 108 0.85 5.49 2.79
CA ILE A 108 0.57 4.07 2.59
C ILE A 108 0.17 3.81 1.14
N VAL A 109 0.96 3.00 0.43
CA VAL A 109 0.67 2.53 -0.92
C VAL A 109 0.30 1.05 -0.91
N SER A 110 -0.51 0.61 -1.86
CA SER A 110 -0.97 -0.78 -1.92
C SER A 110 -1.01 -1.34 -3.35
N GLN A 111 -0.78 -2.65 -3.46
CA GLN A 111 -0.82 -3.37 -4.73
C GLN A 111 -1.33 -4.81 -4.56
N ILE A 112 -2.01 -5.32 -5.60
CA ILE A 112 -2.32 -6.74 -5.76
C ILE A 112 -1.40 -7.29 -6.85
N ASN A 113 -0.53 -8.21 -6.50
CA ASN A 113 0.36 -8.88 -7.43
C ASN A 113 -0.31 -10.13 -8.01
N THR A 114 -0.85 -10.00 -9.22
CA THR A 114 -1.57 -11.09 -9.91
C THR A 114 -0.65 -12.08 -10.64
N ALA A 115 0.63 -11.73 -10.79
CA ALA A 115 1.64 -12.55 -11.46
C ALA A 115 2.32 -13.55 -10.50
N SER A 116 1.94 -13.54 -9.22
CA SER A 116 2.50 -14.46 -8.23
C SER A 116 2.11 -15.91 -8.54
N ALA A 117 3.09 -16.81 -8.55
CA ALA A 117 2.86 -18.25 -8.65
C ALA A 117 2.17 -18.83 -7.38
N ILE A 118 2.19 -18.08 -6.28
CA ILE A 118 1.66 -18.48 -4.98
C ILE A 118 0.48 -17.57 -4.66
N SER A 119 -0.65 -18.16 -4.23
CA SER A 119 -1.70 -17.41 -3.54
C SER A 119 -1.53 -17.64 -2.05
N ASP A 120 -1.18 -16.58 -1.33
CA ASP A 120 -1.32 -16.53 0.11
C ASP A 120 -2.59 -15.74 0.46
N ARG A 121 -3.18 -16.03 1.62
CA ARG A 121 -4.37 -15.32 2.11
C ARG A 121 -3.95 -14.20 3.05
N SER A 122 -2.97 -13.40 2.63
CA SER A 122 -2.35 -12.45 3.52
C SER A 122 -1.95 -11.15 2.84
N VAL A 123 -1.90 -10.10 3.65
CA VAL A 123 -1.32 -8.82 3.26
C VAL A 123 0.07 -8.75 3.86
N THR A 124 1.09 -8.69 3.03
CA THR A 124 2.46 -8.40 3.44
C THR A 124 2.61 -6.89 3.64
N ILE A 125 3.15 -6.51 4.79
CA ILE A 125 3.43 -5.11 5.15
C ILE A 125 4.93 -4.91 5.05
N GLN A 126 5.34 -3.94 4.25
CA GLN A 126 6.75 -3.62 4.00
C GLN A 126 7.00 -2.14 4.26
N LEU A 127 8.23 -1.82 4.63
CA LEU A 127 8.70 -0.44 4.81
C LEU A 127 9.65 -0.06 3.69
N CYS A 128 9.48 1.14 3.17
CA CYS A 128 10.38 1.77 2.21
C CYS A 128 10.96 3.05 2.81
N HIS A 129 12.29 3.16 2.87
CA HIS A 129 12.96 4.34 3.45
C HIS A 129 13.32 5.40 2.41
N ASN A 130 13.61 5.03 1.16
CA ASN A 130 13.98 6.00 0.12
C ASN A 130 12.77 6.37 -0.75
N SER A 131 11.75 6.98 -0.16
CA SER A 131 10.58 7.41 -0.92
C SER A 131 10.70 8.87 -1.34
N ALA A 132 11.19 9.11 -2.56
CA ALA A 132 10.92 10.38 -3.23
C ALA A 132 9.45 10.41 -3.63
N LEU A 133 8.56 10.70 -2.67
CA LEU A 133 7.15 10.95 -2.94
C LEU A 133 7.06 12.22 -3.78
N PRO A 134 6.44 12.18 -4.97
CA PRO A 134 6.21 13.40 -5.74
C PRO A 134 5.35 14.33 -4.87
N SER A 135 5.80 15.56 -4.64
CA SER A 135 5.08 16.56 -3.82
C SER A 135 3.66 16.90 -4.31
N GLY A 136 3.20 16.30 -5.41
CA GLY A 136 1.82 16.37 -5.93
C GLY A 136 0.88 15.22 -5.53
N MET A 137 1.35 14.14 -4.88
CA MET A 137 0.50 13.00 -4.51
C MET A 137 -0.27 13.19 -3.20
N LEU A 138 0.22 14.02 -2.28
CA LEU A 138 -0.50 14.33 -1.03
C LEU A 138 -1.82 15.09 -1.27
N ALA A 139 -2.00 15.72 -2.44
CA ALA A 139 -3.23 16.40 -2.83
C ALA A 139 -4.24 15.53 -3.60
N ALA A 140 -3.86 14.32 -4.04
CA ALA A 140 -4.68 13.50 -4.95
C ALA A 140 -5.52 12.42 -4.26
N VAL A 141 -5.28 12.14 -2.96
CA VAL A 141 -6.00 11.09 -2.23
C VAL A 141 -7.40 11.55 -1.80
N GLU A 142 -7.68 12.86 -1.80
CA GLU A 142 -8.99 13.40 -1.39
C GLU A 142 -10.06 13.32 -2.50
N ASN A 143 -9.74 12.89 -3.72
CA ASN A 143 -10.68 13.02 -4.85
C ASN A 143 -10.61 11.94 -5.95
N LEU A 144 -10.55 10.66 -5.58
CA LEU A 144 -10.72 9.57 -6.57
C LEU A 144 -11.83 8.60 -6.17
N ASN A 145 -13.06 9.11 -6.19
CA ASN A 145 -14.26 8.30 -6.43
C ASN A 145 -14.42 8.11 -7.94
N ILE A 146 -13.60 7.24 -8.55
CA ILE A 146 -13.72 6.92 -9.98
C ILE A 146 -14.95 6.01 -10.15
N ARG A 147 -16.05 6.63 -10.57
CA ARG A 147 -17.20 5.96 -11.19
C ARG A 147 -16.77 5.49 -12.59
N ILE A 148 -16.57 4.19 -12.76
CA ILE A 148 -16.44 3.60 -14.09
C ILE A 148 -17.88 3.38 -14.61
N LYS A 149 -18.20 4.05 -15.72
CA LYS A 149 -19.41 3.83 -16.52
C LYS A 149 -19.19 2.62 -17.44
#